data_AF-A0A522X5S8-F1
#
_entry.id   AF-A0A522X5S8-F1
#
_cell.length_a   1.000
_cell.length_b   1.000
_cell.length_c   1.000
_cell.angle_alpha   90.00
_cell.angle_beta   90.00
_cell.angle_gamma   90.00
#
_symmetry.space_group_name_H-M   'P 1'
#
loop_
_entity.id
_entity.type
_entity.pdbx_description
1 polymer ?
#
loop_
_entity_poly.entity_id
_entity_poly.type
_entity_poly.pdbx_seq_one_letter_code
_entity_poly.pdbx_strand_id
1 'polypeptide(L)'
;MTRAFVFPGQGSQAVGMGRELAEAFPVARQLFQEVDDALSQKLSALMFEGPEADLTLTENAQPALMAMSLAVVRVLESEGKIDLAKSAAFVAGHSLGEYSALAAAGTFTVADTARLLKIRGQAMQKAVPVGVGAMAALLGSELEQAKEIAAAAAEGDVCEAANDNGGAQVVLSGHKAAVDRAIKLAAEKGIKRAILLPVSAP
;
A
#
# COMPACT_ATOMS: atom_id res chain seq x y z
N MET A 1 -2.10 16.03 -24.43
CA MET A 1 -2.59 15.99 -23.04
C MET A 1 -1.59 15.17 -22.24
N THR A 2 -1.00 15.74 -21.18
CA THR A 2 -0.07 15.02 -20.30
C THR A 2 -0.87 14.10 -19.38
N ARG A 3 -0.49 12.82 -19.30
CA ARG A 3 -1.15 11.81 -18.48
C ARG A 3 -0.15 11.19 -17.51
N ALA A 4 -0.62 10.80 -16.33
CA ALA A 4 0.15 10.06 -15.35
C ALA A 4 -0.64 8.83 -14.90
N PHE A 5 0.07 7.72 -14.67
CA PHE A 5 -0.52 6.52 -14.05
C PHE A 5 -0.11 6.49 -12.58
N VAL A 6 -1.10 6.32 -11.70
CA VAL A 6 -0.88 6.30 -10.26
C VAL A 6 -1.25 4.93 -9.72
N PHE A 7 -0.33 4.36 -8.95
CA PHE A 7 -0.43 3.00 -8.44
C PHE A 7 -0.79 3.02 -6.95
N PRO A 8 -1.82 2.27 -6.52
CA PRO A 8 -2.29 2.30 -5.14
C PRO A 8 -1.28 1.66 -4.18
N GLY A 9 -1.29 2.15 -2.94
CA GLY A 9 -0.57 1.55 -1.83
C GLY A 9 -1.36 0.49 -1.08
N GLN A 10 -0.78 0.02 0.02
CA GLN A 10 -1.41 -0.93 0.94
C GLN A 10 -2.66 -0.33 1.61
N GLY A 11 -3.65 -1.18 1.88
CA GLY A 11 -4.96 -0.80 2.42
C GLY A 11 -6.11 -0.92 1.41
N SER A 12 -5.79 -1.13 0.14
CA SER A 12 -6.76 -1.31 -0.96
C SER A 12 -6.98 -2.77 -1.36
N GLN A 13 -6.26 -3.72 -0.74
CA GLN A 13 -6.41 -5.15 -1.01
C GLN A 13 -7.76 -5.66 -0.49
N ALA A 14 -8.39 -6.56 -1.25
CA ALA A 14 -9.62 -7.22 -0.86
C ALA A 14 -9.61 -8.67 -1.39
N VAL A 15 -10.23 -9.57 -0.64
CA VAL A 15 -10.42 -10.96 -1.09
C VAL A 15 -11.30 -10.95 -2.34
N GLY A 16 -10.93 -11.75 -3.33
CA GLY A 16 -11.54 -11.79 -4.66
C GLY A 16 -10.85 -10.90 -5.70
N MET A 17 -9.91 -10.02 -5.29
CA MET A 17 -9.23 -9.14 -6.25
C MET A 17 -8.44 -9.93 -7.29
N GLY A 18 -8.50 -9.48 -8.55
CA GLY A 18 -7.78 -10.10 -9.66
C GLY A 18 -8.40 -11.36 -10.25
N ARG A 19 -9.38 -11.99 -9.58
CA ARG A 19 -10.04 -13.22 -10.04
C ARG A 19 -10.73 -13.01 -11.40
N GLU A 20 -11.66 -12.05 -11.46
CA GLU A 20 -12.40 -11.74 -12.69
C GLU A 20 -11.45 -11.35 -13.83
N LEU A 21 -10.37 -10.62 -13.50
CA LEU A 21 -9.36 -10.21 -14.47
C LEU A 21 -8.60 -11.43 -15.04
N ALA A 22 -8.23 -12.40 -14.19
CA ALA A 22 -7.56 -13.63 -14.59
C ALA A 22 -8.48 -14.60 -15.36
N GLU A 23 -9.78 -14.60 -15.06
CA GLU A 23 -10.80 -15.36 -15.77
C GLU A 23 -11.01 -14.79 -17.17
N ALA A 24 -11.12 -13.47 -17.30
CA ALA A 24 -11.39 -12.77 -18.56
C ALA A 24 -10.15 -12.66 -19.48
N PHE A 25 -8.95 -12.44 -18.92
CA PHE A 25 -7.77 -12.09 -19.71
C PHE A 25 -6.59 -13.04 -19.44
N PRO A 26 -6.12 -13.82 -20.45
CA PRO A 26 -4.98 -14.72 -20.31
C PRO A 26 -3.70 -14.02 -19.82
N VAL A 27 -3.46 -12.77 -20.24
CA VAL A 27 -2.27 -11.99 -19.85
C VAL A 27 -2.24 -11.65 -18.36
N ALA A 28 -3.40 -11.43 -17.74
CA ALA A 28 -3.51 -11.22 -16.30
C ALA A 28 -3.21 -12.53 -15.55
N ARG A 29 -3.78 -13.65 -16.00
CA ARG A 29 -3.52 -14.98 -15.43
C ARG A 29 -2.04 -15.34 -15.48
N GLN A 30 -1.36 -15.07 -16.59
CA GLN A 30 0.07 -15.32 -16.75
C GLN A 30 0.90 -14.48 -15.78
N LEU A 31 0.54 -13.22 -15.54
CA LEU A 31 1.24 -12.40 -14.55
C LEU A 31 1.06 -12.95 -13.12
N PHE A 32 -0.16 -13.33 -12.73
CA PHE A 32 -0.37 -13.93 -11.41
C PHE A 32 0.44 -15.22 -11.25
N GLN A 33 0.52 -16.04 -12.31
CA GLN A 33 1.35 -17.24 -12.31
C GLN A 33 2.85 -16.92 -12.21
N GLU A 34 3.35 -15.89 -12.91
CA GLU A 34 4.74 -15.44 -12.81
C GLU A 34 5.10 -14.97 -11.38
N VAL A 35 4.18 -14.27 -10.72
CA VAL A 35 4.35 -13.85 -9.31
C VAL A 35 4.33 -15.07 -8.38
N ASP A 36 3.41 -16.01 -8.59
CA ASP A 36 3.33 -17.24 -7.78
C ASP A 36 4.64 -18.03 -7.87
N ASP A 37 5.17 -18.19 -9.08
CA ASP A 37 6.43 -18.91 -9.33
C ASP A 37 7.62 -18.17 -8.72
N ALA A 38 7.68 -16.85 -8.86
CA ALA A 38 8.75 -16.03 -8.30
C ALA A 38 8.83 -16.12 -6.78
N LEU A 39 7.67 -16.26 -6.11
CA LEU A 39 7.55 -16.39 -4.66
C LEU A 39 7.55 -17.83 -4.17
N SER A 40 7.43 -18.81 -5.07
CA SER A 40 7.16 -20.21 -4.71
C SER A 40 5.96 -20.35 -3.76
N GLN A 41 4.93 -19.52 -3.98
CA GLN A 41 3.73 -19.40 -3.15
C GLN A 41 2.53 -19.19 -4.08
N LYS A 42 1.39 -19.83 -3.81
CA LYS A 42 0.12 -19.53 -4.50
C LYS A 42 -0.52 -18.25 -3.96
N LEU A 43 0.13 -17.11 -4.21
CA LEU A 43 -0.36 -15.80 -3.78
C LEU A 43 -1.67 -15.46 -4.50
N SER A 44 -1.81 -15.84 -5.77
CA SER A 44 -3.05 -15.68 -6.53
C SER A 44 -4.26 -16.35 -5.85
N ALA A 45 -4.09 -17.57 -5.32
CA ALA A 45 -5.14 -18.26 -4.57
C ALA A 45 -5.53 -17.49 -3.29
N LEU A 46 -4.53 -16.96 -2.55
CA LEU A 46 -4.77 -16.10 -1.40
C LEU A 46 -5.52 -14.81 -1.79
N MET A 47 -5.18 -14.19 -2.92
CA MET A 47 -5.89 -13.02 -3.44
C MET A 47 -7.35 -13.33 -3.78
N PHE A 48 -7.63 -14.49 -4.38
CA PHE A 48 -8.95 -14.83 -4.90
C PHE A 48 -9.90 -15.36 -3.82
N GLU A 49 -9.37 -16.13 -2.88
CA GLU A 49 -10.18 -16.98 -1.99
C GLU A 49 -9.75 -16.92 -0.52
N GLY A 50 -8.52 -16.48 -0.26
CA GLY A 50 -7.92 -16.68 1.05
C GLY A 50 -8.52 -15.79 2.13
N PRO A 51 -8.38 -16.19 3.40
CA PRO A 51 -8.95 -15.43 4.50
C PRO A 51 -8.34 -14.03 4.49
N GLU A 52 -9.19 -13.03 4.70
CA GLU A 52 -8.80 -11.61 4.69
C GLU A 52 -7.65 -11.33 5.68
N ALA A 53 -7.63 -12.03 6.80
CA ALA A 53 -6.56 -11.93 7.81
C ALA A 53 -5.16 -12.26 7.25
N ASP A 54 -5.04 -13.23 6.33
CA ASP A 54 -3.76 -13.61 5.74
C ASP A 54 -3.38 -12.67 4.59
N LEU A 55 -4.36 -12.25 3.80
CA LEU A 55 -4.15 -11.30 2.70
C LEU A 55 -3.70 -9.92 3.21
N THR A 56 -4.21 -9.51 4.38
CA THR A 56 -3.89 -8.22 5.01
C THR A 56 -2.53 -8.22 5.72
N LEU A 57 -1.86 -9.37 5.89
CA LEU A 57 -0.47 -9.40 6.35
C LEU A 57 0.40 -8.65 5.33
N THR A 58 1.25 -7.76 5.83
CA THR A 58 2.05 -6.85 5.00
C THR A 58 2.95 -7.62 4.04
N GLU A 59 3.46 -8.79 4.44
CA GLU A 59 4.22 -9.68 3.57
C GLU A 59 3.45 -10.27 2.37
N ASN A 60 2.12 -10.31 2.43
CA ASN A 60 1.27 -10.80 1.34
C ASN A 60 0.60 -9.65 0.59
N ALA A 61 0.08 -8.65 1.31
CA ALA A 61 -0.60 -7.49 0.74
C ALA A 61 0.29 -6.74 -0.27
N GLN A 62 1.58 -6.58 0.06
CA GLN A 62 2.52 -5.86 -0.80
C GLN A 62 2.70 -6.50 -2.19
N PRO A 63 3.20 -7.73 -2.31
CA PRO A 63 3.31 -8.37 -3.62
C PRO A 63 1.95 -8.58 -4.30
N ALA A 64 0.86 -8.75 -3.54
CA ALA A 64 -0.48 -8.97 -4.12
C ALA A 64 -1.03 -7.73 -4.84
N LEU A 65 -0.89 -6.55 -4.24
CA LEU A 65 -1.31 -5.27 -4.86
C LEU A 65 -0.43 -4.89 -6.04
N MET A 66 0.87 -5.22 -5.98
CA MET A 66 1.77 -5.08 -7.13
C MET A 66 1.34 -6.00 -8.28
N ALA A 67 1.04 -7.28 -7.99
CA ALA A 67 0.54 -8.22 -8.98
C ALA A 67 -0.77 -7.72 -9.62
N MET A 68 -1.73 -7.27 -8.81
CA MET A 68 -2.98 -6.71 -9.33
C MET A 68 -2.74 -5.50 -10.24
N SER A 69 -1.87 -4.58 -9.82
CA SER A 69 -1.50 -3.39 -10.58
C SER A 69 -0.90 -3.72 -11.94
N LEU A 70 0.09 -4.63 -11.96
CA LEU A 70 0.75 -5.03 -13.21
C LEU A 70 -0.15 -5.90 -14.10
N ALA A 71 -1.13 -6.60 -13.53
CA ALA A 71 -2.10 -7.37 -14.30
C ALA A 71 -2.99 -6.43 -15.09
N VAL A 72 -3.45 -5.34 -14.46
CA VAL A 72 -4.19 -4.27 -15.13
C VAL A 72 -3.33 -3.63 -16.23
N VAL A 73 -2.05 -3.33 -15.96
CA VAL A 73 -1.14 -2.79 -16.99
C VAL A 73 -1.03 -3.72 -18.18
N ARG A 74 -0.78 -5.03 -17.98
CA ARG A 74 -0.70 -6.00 -19.08
C ARG A 74 -1.99 -6.11 -19.88
N VAL A 75 -3.15 -6.02 -19.24
CA VAL A 75 -4.45 -6.00 -19.93
C VAL A 75 -4.62 -4.72 -20.74
N LEU A 76 -4.28 -3.55 -20.18
CA LEU A 76 -4.34 -2.28 -20.91
C LEU A 76 -3.43 -2.26 -22.14
N GLU A 77 -2.22 -2.82 -22.03
CA GLU A 77 -1.28 -2.93 -23.13
C GLU A 77 -1.74 -3.93 -24.20
N SER A 78 -2.13 -5.15 -23.79
CA SER A 78 -2.51 -6.23 -24.70
C SER A 78 -3.85 -5.98 -25.37
N GLU A 79 -4.88 -5.68 -24.59
CA GLU A 79 -6.27 -5.59 -25.05
C GLU A 79 -6.65 -4.15 -25.37
N GLY A 80 -6.29 -3.22 -24.48
CA GLY A 80 -6.57 -1.79 -24.63
C GLY A 80 -5.68 -1.07 -25.64
N LYS A 81 -4.58 -1.71 -26.09
CA LYS A 81 -3.55 -1.12 -26.96
C LYS A 81 -2.96 0.19 -26.40
N ILE A 82 -2.94 0.32 -25.07
CA ILE A 82 -2.36 1.45 -24.36
C ILE A 82 -0.93 1.09 -23.99
N ASP A 83 0.02 1.48 -24.83
CA ASP A 83 1.45 1.43 -24.50
C ASP A 83 1.73 2.45 -23.40
N LEU A 84 2.09 1.98 -22.20
CA LEU A 84 2.28 2.83 -21.02
C LEU A 84 3.37 3.88 -21.26
N ALA A 85 4.49 3.48 -21.85
CA ALA A 85 5.65 4.33 -22.11
C ALA A 85 5.33 5.45 -23.12
N LYS A 86 4.42 5.20 -24.06
CA LYS A 86 3.95 6.23 -25.01
C LYS A 86 2.78 7.05 -24.49
N SER A 87 1.97 6.49 -23.59
CA SER A 87 0.69 7.07 -23.17
C SER A 87 0.80 7.93 -21.93
N ALA A 88 1.81 7.69 -21.08
CA ALA A 88 2.04 8.39 -19.83
C ALA A 88 3.38 9.15 -19.87
N ALA A 89 3.37 10.40 -19.42
CA ALA A 89 4.60 11.16 -19.21
C ALA A 89 5.25 10.83 -17.87
N PHE A 90 4.45 10.36 -16.91
CA PHE A 90 4.89 10.07 -15.54
C PHE A 90 4.17 8.84 -14.99
N VAL A 91 4.86 8.16 -14.07
CA VAL A 91 4.26 7.17 -13.18
C VAL A 91 4.55 7.58 -11.74
N ALA A 92 3.64 7.28 -10.83
CA ALA A 92 3.83 7.51 -9.41
C ALA A 92 3.11 6.43 -8.61
N GLY A 93 3.51 6.19 -7.38
CA GLY A 93 2.77 5.29 -6.51
C GLY A 93 2.93 5.66 -5.05
N HIS A 94 1.98 5.23 -4.24
CA HIS A 94 1.94 5.56 -2.82
C HIS A 94 2.59 4.44 -2.00
N SER A 95 3.73 4.72 -1.34
CA SER A 95 4.49 3.75 -0.54
C SER A 95 4.82 2.49 -1.37
N LEU A 96 4.23 1.34 -1.06
CA LEU A 96 4.26 0.13 -1.88
C LEU A 96 4.01 0.41 -3.37
N GLY A 97 3.05 1.27 -3.70
CA GLY A 97 2.66 1.55 -5.08
C GLY A 97 3.82 2.07 -5.93
N GLU A 98 4.84 2.68 -5.31
CA GLU A 98 6.05 3.14 -6.01
C GLU A 98 6.78 1.97 -6.68
N TYR A 99 6.83 0.79 -6.03
CA TYR A 99 7.43 -0.41 -6.63
C TYR A 99 6.62 -0.91 -7.83
N SER A 100 5.29 -0.85 -7.75
CA SER A 100 4.41 -1.16 -8.89
C SER A 100 4.64 -0.18 -10.05
N ALA A 101 4.79 1.11 -9.75
CA ALA A 101 5.08 2.15 -10.75
C ALA A 101 6.43 1.93 -11.42
N LEU A 102 7.48 1.65 -10.64
CA LEU A 102 8.83 1.37 -11.13
C LEU A 102 8.87 0.10 -11.99
N ALA A 103 8.17 -0.96 -11.57
CA ALA A 103 8.04 -2.19 -12.35
C ALA A 103 7.26 -1.96 -13.65
N ALA A 104 6.16 -1.19 -13.61
CA ALA A 104 5.40 -0.83 -14.81
C ALA A 104 6.21 0.04 -15.79
N ALA A 105 7.14 0.85 -15.28
CA ALA A 105 8.10 1.61 -16.09
C ALA A 105 9.32 0.79 -16.56
N GLY A 106 9.40 -0.50 -16.22
CA GLY A 106 10.48 -1.39 -16.65
C GLY A 106 11.78 -1.27 -15.84
N THR A 107 11.76 -0.63 -14.67
CA THR A 107 12.94 -0.53 -13.78
C THR A 107 13.28 -1.89 -13.17
N PHE A 108 12.27 -2.70 -12.87
CA PHE A 108 12.40 -4.03 -12.29
C PHE A 108 11.64 -5.04 -13.13
N THR A 109 12.09 -6.29 -13.10
CA THR A 109 11.28 -7.42 -13.58
C THR A 109 10.12 -7.68 -12.62
N VAL A 110 9.05 -8.31 -13.09
CA VAL A 110 7.91 -8.68 -12.21
C VAL A 110 8.37 -9.61 -11.09
N ALA A 111 9.18 -10.62 -11.43
CA ALA A 111 9.70 -11.59 -10.48
C ALA A 111 10.58 -10.96 -9.39
N ASP A 112 11.49 -10.04 -9.75
CA ASP A 112 12.33 -9.35 -8.78
C ASP A 112 11.52 -8.40 -7.91
N THR A 113 10.55 -7.69 -8.50
CA THR A 113 9.64 -6.82 -7.73
C THR A 113 8.83 -7.63 -6.71
N ALA A 114 8.30 -8.80 -7.10
CA ALA A 114 7.56 -9.67 -6.20
C ALA A 114 8.42 -10.10 -5.00
N ARG A 115 9.63 -10.61 -5.26
CA ARG A 115 10.56 -11.05 -4.20
C ARG A 115 10.97 -9.89 -3.30
N LEU A 116 11.29 -8.73 -3.88
CA LEU A 116 11.66 -7.54 -3.14
C LEU A 116 10.53 -7.11 -2.19
N LEU A 117 9.29 -7.08 -2.68
CA LEU A 117 8.13 -6.72 -1.86
C LEU A 117 7.81 -7.76 -0.80
N LYS A 118 8.03 -9.04 -1.06
CA LYS A 118 7.91 -10.09 -0.03
C LYS A 118 8.94 -9.88 1.08
N ILE A 119 10.20 -9.62 0.72
CA ILE A 119 11.28 -9.32 1.69
C ILE A 119 10.95 -8.04 2.47
N ARG A 120 10.55 -6.97 1.79
CA ARG A 120 10.17 -5.69 2.41
C ARG A 120 9.03 -5.88 3.39
N GLY A 121 7.96 -6.56 2.99
CA GLY A 121 6.81 -6.80 3.85
C GLY A 121 7.16 -7.63 5.09
N GLN A 122 8.00 -8.67 4.94
CA GLN A 122 8.50 -9.45 6.07
C GLN A 122 9.39 -8.64 7.01
N ALA A 123 10.25 -7.77 6.46
CA ALA A 123 11.12 -6.91 7.27
C ALA A 123 10.29 -5.90 8.08
N MET A 124 9.32 -5.23 7.45
CA MET A 124 8.41 -4.31 8.11
C MET A 124 7.64 -4.99 9.25
N GLN A 125 7.09 -6.17 8.99
CA GLN A 125 6.28 -6.90 9.96
C GLN A 125 7.09 -7.43 11.16
N LYS A 126 8.41 -7.63 10.99
CA LYS A 126 9.34 -8.03 12.06
C LYS A 126 9.94 -6.85 12.83
N ALA A 127 9.87 -5.63 12.29
CA ALA A 127 10.54 -4.47 12.87
C ALA A 127 9.94 -4.07 14.24
N VAL A 128 8.63 -4.26 14.41
CA VAL A 128 7.89 -3.89 15.62
C VAL A 128 6.97 -5.05 16.02
N PRO A 129 6.98 -5.50 17.30
CA PRO A 129 6.07 -6.56 17.75
C PRO A 129 4.59 -6.18 17.57
N VAL A 130 3.76 -7.18 17.29
CA VAL A 130 2.32 -6.99 17.09
C VAL A 130 1.70 -6.26 18.29
N GLY A 131 0.93 -5.21 18.01
CA GLY A 131 0.22 -4.40 19.01
C GLY A 131 1.05 -3.28 19.65
N VAL A 132 2.37 -3.21 19.40
CA VAL A 132 3.22 -2.14 19.94
C VAL A 132 3.08 -0.85 19.13
N GLY A 133 3.04 -0.94 17.81
CA GLY A 133 2.84 0.21 16.92
C GLY A 133 1.38 0.41 16.50
N ALA A 134 1.06 1.61 16.00
CA ALA A 134 -0.21 1.91 15.36
C ALA A 134 -0.03 3.02 14.31
N MET A 135 -1.04 3.18 13.44
CA MET A 135 -1.19 4.33 12.56
C MET A 135 -2.57 4.96 12.70
N ALA A 136 -2.66 6.28 12.55
CA ALA A 136 -3.93 7.00 12.54
C ALA A 136 -3.97 8.09 11.47
N ALA A 137 -5.06 8.13 10.71
CA ALA A 137 -5.33 9.21 9.77
C ALA A 137 -6.00 10.39 10.48
N LEU A 138 -5.45 11.59 10.31
CA LEU A 138 -6.00 12.87 10.72
C LEU A 138 -6.65 13.55 9.50
N LEU A 139 -7.98 13.60 9.49
CA LEU A 139 -8.78 14.21 8.42
C LEU A 139 -9.11 15.66 8.79
N GLY A 140 -8.71 16.58 7.91
CA GLY A 140 -8.75 18.02 8.13
C GLY A 140 -7.50 18.59 8.80
N SER A 141 -6.36 17.86 8.77
CA SER A 141 -5.08 18.33 9.28
C SER A 141 -4.12 18.62 8.14
N GLU A 142 -3.43 19.75 8.22
CA GLU A 142 -2.22 20.00 7.43
C GLU A 142 -0.99 19.36 8.13
N LEU A 143 0.11 19.20 7.38
CA LEU A 143 1.30 18.49 7.85
C LEU A 143 1.91 19.09 9.12
N GLU A 144 2.04 20.41 9.20
CA GLU A 144 2.64 21.06 10.38
C GLU A 144 1.77 20.89 11.63
N GLN A 145 0.45 20.99 11.49
CA GLN A 145 -0.47 20.73 12.59
C GLN A 145 -0.40 19.27 13.07
N ALA A 146 -0.28 18.32 12.14
CA ALA A 146 -0.13 16.91 12.47
C ALA A 146 1.20 16.64 13.21
N LYS A 147 2.29 17.30 12.80
CA LYS A 147 3.59 17.23 13.50
C LYS A 147 3.52 17.80 14.92
N GLU A 148 2.82 18.91 15.12
CA GLU A 148 2.60 19.45 16.47
C GLU A 148 1.81 18.48 17.35
N ILE A 149 0.74 17.87 16.81
CA ILE A 149 -0.05 16.86 17.52
C ILE A 149 0.83 15.67 17.90
N ALA A 150 1.62 15.17 16.96
CA ALA A 150 2.51 14.03 17.16
C ALA A 150 3.57 14.32 18.24
N ALA A 151 4.22 15.50 18.18
CA ALA A 151 5.22 15.92 19.16
C ALA A 151 4.62 16.06 20.58
N ALA A 152 3.42 16.64 20.69
CA ALA A 152 2.71 16.75 21.97
C ALA A 152 2.28 15.38 22.51
N ALA A 153 1.89 14.45 21.64
CA ALA A 153 1.46 13.10 22.01
C ALA A 153 2.61 12.14 22.35
N ALA A 154 3.83 12.44 21.93
CA ALA A 154 4.99 11.57 22.08
C ALA A 154 5.21 11.15 23.55
N GLU A 155 5.31 12.11 24.48
CA GLU A 155 5.47 11.84 25.93
C GLU A 155 6.53 10.75 26.28
N GLY A 156 7.65 10.73 25.54
CA GLY A 156 8.73 9.75 25.71
C GLY A 156 8.61 8.50 24.82
N ASP A 157 7.44 8.27 24.21
CA ASP A 157 7.24 7.32 23.12
C ASP A 157 7.50 7.98 21.75
N VAL A 158 7.56 7.18 20.68
CA VAL A 158 7.62 7.66 19.28
C VAL A 158 6.22 7.93 18.73
N CYS A 159 6.01 9.10 18.14
CA CYS A 159 4.86 9.44 17.29
C CYS A 159 5.30 10.45 16.23
N GLU A 160 5.13 10.13 14.95
CA GLU A 160 5.61 10.94 13.83
C GLU A 160 4.58 11.01 12.70
N ALA A 161 4.69 12.03 11.85
CA ALA A 161 3.92 12.08 10.61
C ALA A 161 4.53 11.11 9.59
N ALA A 162 3.77 10.07 9.24
CA ALA A 162 4.19 8.99 8.34
C ALA A 162 3.79 9.24 6.89
N ASN A 163 2.65 9.90 6.64
CA ASN A 163 2.20 10.21 5.28
C ASN A 163 1.55 11.60 5.24
N ASP A 164 1.94 12.42 4.27
CA ASP A 164 1.16 13.57 3.81
C ASP A 164 0.49 13.18 2.49
N ASN A 165 -0.82 12.95 2.52
CA ASN A 165 -1.60 12.53 1.36
C ASN A 165 -2.19 13.73 0.59
N GLY A 166 -1.97 14.96 1.08
CA GLY A 166 -2.62 16.17 0.59
C GLY A 166 -4.12 16.24 0.94
N GLY A 167 -4.75 17.36 0.56
CA GLY A 167 -6.18 17.57 0.82
C GLY A 167 -6.56 17.53 2.30
N ALA A 168 -5.67 18.02 3.17
CA ALA A 168 -5.79 17.97 4.63
C ALA A 168 -5.92 16.54 5.19
N GLN A 169 -5.20 15.57 4.63
CA GLN A 169 -5.13 14.21 5.14
C GLN A 169 -3.68 13.82 5.44
N VAL A 170 -3.36 13.70 6.74
CA VAL A 170 -2.04 13.28 7.22
C VAL A 170 -2.19 12.02 8.06
N VAL A 171 -1.27 11.07 7.91
CA VAL A 171 -1.23 9.86 8.74
C VAL A 171 -0.09 10.00 9.74
N LEU A 172 -0.39 9.72 11.01
CA LEU A 172 0.60 9.54 12.06
C LEU A 172 0.93 8.05 12.23
N SER A 173 2.18 7.72 12.54
CA SER A 173 2.58 6.39 13.02
C SER A 173 3.50 6.48 14.23
N GLY A 174 3.59 5.39 14.99
CA GLY A 174 4.45 5.30 16.16
C GLY A 174 3.96 4.28 17.16
N HIS A 175 4.35 4.44 18.42
CA HIS A 175 3.86 3.62 19.50
C HIS A 175 2.36 3.79 19.65
N LYS A 176 1.66 2.68 19.87
CA LYS A 176 0.20 2.67 19.96
C LYS A 176 -0.34 3.64 21.01
N ALA A 177 0.29 3.70 22.19
CA ALA A 177 -0.10 4.63 23.25
C ALA A 177 0.02 6.09 22.81
N ALA A 178 1.09 6.46 22.10
CA ALA A 178 1.30 7.80 21.59
C ALA A 178 0.31 8.16 20.49
N VAL A 179 0.03 7.24 19.57
CA VAL A 179 -1.00 7.43 18.52
C VAL A 179 -2.39 7.58 19.14
N ASP A 180 -2.72 6.78 20.16
CA ASP A 180 -4.00 6.90 20.87
C ASP A 180 -4.13 8.24 21.63
N ARG A 181 -3.02 8.79 22.17
CA ARG A 181 -2.97 10.16 22.70
C ARG A 181 -3.14 11.21 21.60
N ALA A 182 -2.46 11.05 20.47
CA ALA A 182 -2.53 11.95 19.34
C ALA A 182 -3.96 12.08 18.79
N ILE A 183 -4.71 10.97 18.73
CA ILE A 183 -6.14 10.99 18.34
C ILE A 183 -6.97 11.86 19.27
N LYS A 184 -6.74 11.81 20.59
CA LYS A 184 -7.46 12.63 21.56
C LYS A 184 -7.09 14.11 21.42
N LEU A 185 -5.80 14.41 21.31
CA LEU A 185 -5.28 15.77 21.11
C LEU A 185 -5.75 16.39 19.78
N ALA A 186 -5.91 15.57 18.74
CA ALA A 186 -6.41 16.03 17.45
C ALA A 186 -7.81 16.64 17.57
N ALA A 187 -8.69 16.04 18.38
CA ALA A 187 -10.03 16.59 18.62
C ALA A 187 -9.97 17.97 19.33
N GLU A 188 -9.08 18.12 20.32
CA GLU A 188 -8.87 19.38 21.04
C GLU A 188 -8.30 20.48 20.14
N LYS A 189 -7.49 20.09 19.14
CA LYS A 189 -6.93 20.99 18.13
C LYS A 189 -7.83 21.20 16.91
N GLY A 190 -9.10 20.79 16.97
CA GLY A 190 -10.10 21.07 15.94
C GLY A 190 -10.04 20.18 14.69
N ILE A 191 -9.32 19.06 14.74
CA ILE A 191 -9.32 18.06 13.66
C ILE A 191 -10.68 17.37 13.63
N LYS A 192 -11.34 17.41 12.46
CA LYS A 192 -12.72 16.93 12.29
C LYS A 192 -12.86 15.44 12.59
N ARG A 193 -11.86 14.63 12.22
CA ARG A 193 -11.92 13.18 12.41
C ARG A 193 -10.50 12.59 12.45
N ALA A 194 -10.22 11.82 13.49
CA ALA A 194 -9.00 11.02 13.60
C ALA A 194 -9.38 9.54 13.68
N ILE A 195 -8.76 8.68 12.87
CA ILE A 195 -9.18 7.28 12.69
C ILE A 195 -7.96 6.35 12.77
N LEU A 196 -8.01 5.34 13.63
CA LEU A 196 -7.03 4.25 13.60
C LEU A 196 -7.13 3.48 12.27
N LEU A 197 -5.97 3.21 11.67
CA LEU A 197 -5.89 2.44 10.43
C LEU A 197 -5.70 0.94 10.74
N PRO A 198 -6.39 0.04 10.02
CA PRO A 198 -6.23 -1.41 10.17
C PRO A 198 -4.98 -1.87 9.42
N VAL A 199 -3.79 -1.60 9.99
CA VAL A 199 -2.50 -1.99 9.42
C VAL A 199 -1.86 -3.13 10.20
N SER A 200 -1.23 -4.07 9.49
CA SER A 200 -0.55 -5.23 10.10
C SER A 200 0.93 -4.97 10.44
N ALA A 201 1.53 -3.94 9.83
CA ALA A 201 2.89 -3.48 10.13
C ALA A 201 2.95 -1.93 10.08
N PRO A 202 2.67 -1.25 11.20
CA PRO A 202 2.72 0.22 11.34
C PRO A 202 4.13 0.80 11.46
#